data_AF-A0A246AN99-F1
#
_entry.id   AF-A0A246AN99-F1
#
_cell.length_a   1.000
_cell.length_b   1.000
_cell.length_c   1.000
_cell.angle_alpha   90.00
_cell.angle_beta   90.00
_cell.angle_gamma   90.00
#
_symmetry.space_group_name_H-M   'P 1'
#
loop_
_entity.id
_entity.type
_entity.pdbx_description
1 polymer ?
#
loop_
_entity_poly.entity_id
_entity_poly.type
_entity_poly.pdbx_seq_one_letter_code
_entity_poly.pdbx_strand_id
1 'polypeptide(L)'
;MDSKLTLKLNGNVIERAKKYAATKKLSLSRLIENYLDSLTREQGDDFPISPFVKSISSGKSIPADLDLKTLREDYTDYLDKKHQ
;
A
#
# COMPACT_ATOMS: atom_id res chain seq x y z
N MET A 1 24.97 -7.79 -2.90
CA MET A 1 26.12 -8.30 -2.15
C MET A 1 25.60 -8.60 -0.77
N ASP A 2 25.71 -9.84 -0.31
CA ASP A 2 24.98 -10.26 0.90
C ASP A 2 25.87 -10.09 2.13
N SER A 3 25.33 -9.48 3.18
CA SER A 3 26.04 -9.24 4.44
C SER A 3 25.20 -9.68 5.63
N LYS A 4 25.85 -10.10 6.72
CA LYS A 4 25.18 -10.52 7.95
C LYS A 4 25.04 -9.34 8.90
N LEU A 5 23.81 -8.97 9.21
CA LEU A 5 23.48 -7.96 10.22
C LEU A 5 23.11 -8.64 11.55
N THR A 6 23.84 -8.32 12.62
CA THR A 6 23.55 -8.82 13.98
C THR A 6 23.01 -7.68 14.83
N LEU A 7 21.79 -7.82 15.36
CA LEU A 7 21.11 -6.80 16.16
C LEU A 7 20.84 -7.32 17.58
N LYS A 8 21.03 -6.46 18.58
CA LYS A 8 20.59 -6.74 19.96
C LYS A 8 19.18 -6.20 20.14
N LEU A 9 18.22 -7.11 20.35
CA LEU A 9 16.80 -6.79 20.51
C LEU A 9 16.27 -7.45 21.78
N ASN A 10 15.13 -6.95 22.27
CA ASN A 10 14.43 -7.60 23.36
C ASN A 10 13.93 -8.99 22.93
N GLY A 11 14.16 -10.02 23.75
CA GLY A 11 13.76 -11.41 23.44
C GLY A 11 12.27 -11.58 23.14
N ASN A 12 11.39 -10.86 23.85
CA ASN A 12 9.94 -10.92 23.60
C ASN A 12 9.57 -10.32 22.23
N VAL A 13 10.33 -9.33 21.73
CA VAL A 13 10.14 -8.80 20.38
C VAL A 13 10.53 -9.85 19.34
N ILE A 14 11.65 -10.55 19.54
CA ILE A 14 12.12 -11.62 18.64
C ILE A 14 11.07 -12.73 18.54
N GLU A 15 10.50 -13.17 19.66
CA GLU A 15 9.51 -14.25 19.66
C GLU A 15 8.20 -13.86 18.96
N ARG A 16 7.71 -12.64 19.19
CA ARG A 16 6.54 -12.13 18.46
C ARG A 16 6.81 -12.00 16.97
N ALA A 17 8.00 -11.53 16.58
CA ALA A 17 8.39 -11.39 15.18
C ALA A 17 8.52 -12.75 14.48
N LYS A 18 9.09 -13.77 15.13
CA LYS A 18 9.16 -15.14 14.60
C LYS A 18 7.77 -15.72 14.35
N LYS A 19 6.86 -15.58 15.31
CA LYS A 19 5.46 -16.04 15.16
C LYS A 19 4.80 -15.37 13.97
N TYR A 20 4.90 -14.05 13.87
CA TYR A 20 4.34 -13.29 12.75
C TYR A 20 4.91 -13.75 11.39
N ALA A 21 6.23 -13.90 11.29
CA ALA A 21 6.90 -14.36 10.07
C ALA A 21 6.40 -15.75 9.67
N ALA A 22 6.31 -16.69 10.63
CA ALA A 22 5.79 -18.04 10.39
C ALA A 22 4.33 -18.03 9.88
N THR A 23 3.45 -17.24 10.51
CA THR A 23 2.05 -17.09 10.07
C THR A 23 1.95 -16.56 8.64
N LYS A 24 2.87 -15.67 8.24
CA LYS A 24 2.94 -15.12 6.88
C LYS A 24 3.73 -15.99 5.90
N LYS A 25 4.20 -17.18 6.32
CA LYS A 25 5.06 -18.08 5.53
C LYS A 25 6.34 -17.40 5.02
N LEU A 26 6.91 -16.51 5.84
CA LEU A 26 8.14 -15.76 5.56
C LEU A 26 9.22 -16.10 6.59
N SER A 27 10.49 -15.98 6.19
CA SER A 27 11.60 -16.02 7.13
C SER A 27 11.73 -14.68 7.86
N LEU A 28 12.26 -14.72 9.09
CA LEU A 28 12.48 -13.50 9.87
C LEU A 28 13.47 -12.56 9.17
N SER A 29 14.53 -13.12 8.56
CA SER A 29 15.51 -12.33 7.79
C SER A 29 14.86 -11.61 6.62
N ARG A 30 14.03 -12.30 5.84
CA ARG A 30 13.32 -11.70 4.69
C ARG A 30 12.32 -10.64 5.12
N LEU A 31 11.67 -10.83 6.27
CA LEU A 31 10.77 -9.84 6.83
C LEU A 31 11.49 -8.54 7.21
N ILE A 32 12.65 -8.65 7.87
CA ILE A 32 13.45 -7.48 8.27
C ILE A 32 14.07 -6.81 7.06
N GLU A 33 14.61 -7.58 6.12
CA GLU A 33 15.17 -7.07 4.87
C GLU A 33 14.14 -6.24 4.09
N ASN A 34 12.94 -6.78 3.86
CA ASN A 34 11.87 -6.05 3.17
C ASN A 34 11.47 -4.76 3.90
N TYR A 35 11.45 -4.79 5.23
CA TYR A 35 11.10 -3.60 6.01
C TYR A 35 12.18 -2.51 5.91
N LEU A 36 13.45 -2.91 6.04
CA LEU A 36 14.57 -1.97 5.88
C LEU A 36 14.61 -1.42 4.45
N ASP A 37 14.46 -2.28 3.43
CA ASP A 37 14.40 -1.87 2.02
C ASP A 37 13.25 -0.87 1.78
N SER A 38 12.08 -1.10 2.37
CA SER A 38 10.95 -0.16 2.27
C SER A 38 11.22 1.20 2.93
N LEU A 39 12.11 1.27 3.91
CA LEU A 39 12.46 2.53 4.60
C LEU A 39 13.61 3.26 3.93
N THR A 40 14.56 2.53 3.36
CA THR A 40 15.81 3.08 2.81
C THR A 40 15.80 3.21 1.30
N ARG A 41 14.84 2.57 0.60
CA ARG A 41 14.61 2.89 -0.81
C ARG A 41 14.30 4.37 -0.89
N GLU A 42 15.22 5.10 -1.51
CA GLU A 42 14.96 6.46 -1.93
C GLU A 42 13.63 6.44 -2.71
N GLN A 43 12.66 7.21 -2.23
CA GLN A 43 11.55 7.65 -3.06
C GLN A 43 12.17 8.57 -4.10
N GLY A 44 12.81 7.99 -5.13
CA GLY A 44 12.86 8.69 -6.39
C GLY A 44 11.41 8.98 -6.72
N ASP A 45 11.07 10.27 -6.85
CA ASP A 45 9.74 10.80 -7.20
C ASP A 45 9.14 10.20 -8.49
N ASP A 46 9.84 9.26 -9.13
CA ASP A 46 9.40 8.49 -10.27
C ASP A 46 9.28 7.01 -9.90
N PHE A 47 8.23 6.64 -9.15
CA PHE A 47 7.56 5.40 -9.57
C PHE A 47 6.94 5.73 -10.92
N PRO A 48 7.41 5.18 -12.05
CA PRO A 48 6.76 5.40 -13.33
C PRO A 48 5.37 4.78 -13.22
N ILE A 49 4.38 5.61 -12.88
CA ILE A 49 2.98 5.27 -13.00
C ILE A 49 2.82 4.83 -14.44
N SER A 50 2.46 3.56 -14.65
CA SER A 50 2.23 3.02 -15.99
C SER A 50 1.41 4.02 -16.79
N PRO A 51 1.72 4.28 -18.08
CA PRO A 51 0.94 5.18 -18.92
C PRO A 51 -0.56 4.88 -18.87
N PHE A 52 -0.93 3.61 -18.65
CA PHE A 52 -2.31 3.17 -18.40
C PHE A 52 -2.90 3.65 -17.07
N VAL A 53 -2.15 3.58 -15.97
CA VAL A 53 -2.62 4.09 -14.66
C VAL A 53 -2.69 5.62 -14.67
N LYS A 54 -1.78 6.29 -15.38
CA LYS A 54 -1.80 7.73 -15.60
C LYS A 54 -2.98 8.16 -16.47
N SER A 55 -3.35 7.35 -17.47
CA SER A 55 -4.54 7.65 -18.30
C SER A 55 -5.83 7.51 -17.49
N ILE A 56 -5.91 6.56 -16.55
CA ILE A 56 -7.05 6.43 -15.62
C ILE A 56 -7.17 7.67 -14.72
N SER A 57 -6.07 8.18 -14.15
CA SER A 57 -6.13 9.36 -13.28
C SER A 57 -6.45 10.66 -14.02
N SER A 58 -6.07 10.76 -15.30
CA SER A 58 -6.35 11.92 -16.15
C SER A 58 -7.81 12.03 -16.63
N GLY A 59 -8.65 11.00 -16.38
CA GLY A 59 -9.98 10.89 -16.98
C GLY A 59 -11.02 11.86 -16.43
N LYS A 60 -10.99 12.18 -15.13
CA LYS A 60 -11.85 13.19 -14.47
C LYS A 60 -11.16 13.64 -13.18
N SER A 61 -10.69 14.89 -13.13
CA SER A 61 -10.29 15.50 -11.86
C SER A 61 -11.53 15.59 -10.98
N ILE A 62 -11.46 15.07 -9.76
CA ILE A 62 -12.52 15.25 -8.77
C ILE A 62 -12.49 16.74 -8.35
N PRO A 63 -13.59 17.49 -8.50
CA PRO A 63 -13.69 18.86 -8.01
C PRO A 63 -13.24 18.96 -6.55
N ALA A 64 -12.47 19.99 -6.21
CA ALA A 64 -11.96 20.17 -4.83
C ALA A 64 -13.10 20.45 -3.82
N ASP A 65 -14.25 20.88 -4.32
CA ASP A 65 -15.48 21.21 -3.60
C ASP A 65 -16.51 20.08 -3.61
N LEU A 66 -16.08 18.84 -3.86
CA LEU A 66 -17.00 17.70 -3.92
C LEU A 66 -17.69 17.44 -2.57
N ASP A 67 -19.00 17.66 -2.51
CA ASP A 67 -19.81 17.16 -1.40
C ASP A 67 -20.07 15.66 -1.59
N LEU A 68 -19.45 14.85 -0.74
CA LEU A 68 -19.54 13.39 -0.79
C LEU A 68 -20.97 12.88 -0.61
N LYS A 69 -21.83 13.65 0.07
CA LYS A 69 -23.21 13.26 0.33
C LYS A 69 -24.05 13.30 -0.95
N THR A 70 -24.00 14.42 -1.67
CA THR A 70 -24.75 14.61 -2.92
C THR A 70 -24.25 13.67 -4.02
N LEU A 71 -22.94 13.44 -4.13
CA LEU A 71 -22.39 12.47 -5.09
C LEU A 71 -22.96 11.06 -4.89
N ARG A 72 -23.13 10.64 -3.63
CA ARG A 72 -23.67 9.32 -3.30
C ARG A 72 -25.14 9.19 -3.69
N GLU A 73 -25.92 10.23 -3.43
CA GLU A 73 -27.33 10.30 -3.80
C GLU A 73 -27.48 10.24 -5.33
N ASP A 74 -26.75 11.08 -6.07
CA ASP A 74 -26.75 11.10 -7.53
C ASP A 74 -26.32 9.75 -8.14
N TYR A 75 -25.34 9.08 -7.53
CA TYR A 75 -24.87 7.78 -7.99
C TYR A 75 -25.90 6.67 -7.75
N THR A 76 -26.63 6.74 -6.64
CA THR A 76 -27.70 5.78 -6.32
C THR A 76 -28.86 5.94 -7.30
N ASP A 77 -29.29 7.18 -7.56
CA ASP A 77 -30.33 7.49 -8.54
C ASP A 77 -29.95 7.06 -9.96
N TYR A 78 -28.66 7.21 -10.33
CA TYR A 78 -28.15 6.72 -11.61
C TYR A 78 -28.23 5.19 -11.73
N LEU A 79 -27.84 4.46 -10.67
CA LEU A 79 -27.88 2.99 -10.67
C LEU A 79 -29.32 2.49 -10.76
N ASP A 80 -30.24 3.11 -10.04
CA ASP A 80 -31.66 2.76 -10.08
C ASP A 80 -32.23 2.96 -11.49
N LYS A 81 -31.92 4.08 -12.15
CA LYS A 81 -32.35 4.33 -13.55
C LYS A 81 -31.69 3.39 -14.57
N LYS A 82 -30.46 2.95 -14.34
CA LYS A 82 -29.72 2.09 -15.26
C LYS A 82 -30.21 0.64 -15.23
N HIS A 83 -30.67 0.19 -14.07
CA HIS A 83 -31.12 -1.18 -13.83
C HIS A 83 -32.65 -1.33 -13.85
N GLN A 84 -33.34 -0.31 -14.36
CA GLN A 84 -34.77 -0.29 -14.67
C GLN A 84 -34.99 -0.54 -16.17
#